data_AF-A0A3M0WMH5-F1
#
_entry.id   AF-A0A3M0WMH5-F1
#
_cell.length_a   1.000
_cell.length_b   1.000
_cell.length_c   1.000
_cell.angle_alpha   90.00
_cell.angle_beta   90.00
_cell.angle_gamma   90.00
#
_symmetry.space_group_name_H-M   'P 1'
#
loop_
_entity.id
_entity.type
_entity.pdbx_description
1 polymer ?
#
loop_
_entity_poly.entity_id
_entity_poly.type
_entity_poly.pdbx_seq_one_letter_code
_entity_poly.pdbx_strand_id
1 'polypeptide(L)'
;MDKNKSGQEPEPLRGSSNPRWFRVRVTDLASGRNKVNVNIPIGLVHVGIKMGARFVPELGQEAEYQQVIEAIRSGKQGKIIEVEDEGERVEIFVE
;
A
#
# COMPACT_ATOMS: atom_id res chain seq x y z
N MET A 1 22.66 25.12 -6.46
CA MET A 1 22.39 23.89 -7.25
C MET A 1 22.03 22.77 -6.29
N ASP A 2 20.83 22.95 -5.74
CA ASP A 2 19.78 22.02 -5.36
C ASP A 2 20.16 20.56 -5.04
N LYS A 3 20.28 20.27 -3.74
CA LYS A 3 20.16 18.92 -3.18
C LYS A 3 18.82 18.82 -2.45
N ASN A 4 17.73 18.67 -3.21
CA ASN A 4 16.43 18.29 -2.65
C ASN A 4 16.17 16.83 -3.04
N LYS A 5 16.68 15.89 -2.22
CA LYS A 5 16.19 14.50 -2.22
C LYS A 5 14.89 14.48 -1.44
N SER A 6 13.81 14.96 -2.08
CA SER A 6 12.46 14.76 -1.59
C SER A 6 12.13 13.28 -1.69
N GLY A 7 11.79 12.64 -0.57
CA GLY A 7 11.03 11.40 -0.60
C GLY A 7 9.75 11.68 -1.37
N GLN A 8 9.68 11.23 -2.61
CA GLN A 8 8.59 11.54 -3.51
C GLN A 8 7.44 10.60 -3.13
N GLU A 9 6.46 11.11 -2.38
CA GLU A 9 5.18 10.42 -2.21
C GLU A 9 4.66 10.06 -3.61
N PRO A 10 4.32 8.79 -3.86
CA PRO A 10 3.90 8.38 -5.19
C PRO A 10 2.60 9.10 -5.55
N GLU A 11 2.62 9.88 -6.64
CA GLU A 11 1.41 10.55 -7.11
C GLU A 11 0.45 9.51 -7.72
N PRO A 12 -0.77 9.36 -7.18
CA PRO A 12 -1.75 8.46 -7.73
C PRO A 12 -2.27 8.99 -9.08
N LEU A 13 -2.30 8.12 -10.08
CA LEU A 13 -2.96 8.38 -11.35
C LEU A 13 -4.48 8.49 -11.12
N ARG A 14 -5.09 9.59 -11.54
CA ARG A 14 -6.55 9.75 -11.48
C ARG A 14 -7.16 9.09 -12.71
N GLY A 15 -7.56 7.82 -12.60
CA GLY A 15 -8.35 7.16 -13.65
C GLY A 15 -9.85 7.14 -13.29
N SER A 16 -10.67 7.07 -14.33
CA SER A 16 -12.14 7.22 -14.27
C SER A 16 -12.87 5.94 -13.83
N SER A 17 -12.15 4.87 -13.52
CA SER A 17 -12.71 3.57 -13.14
C SER A 17 -12.59 3.34 -11.63
N ASN A 18 -13.62 2.75 -11.04
CA ASN A 18 -13.60 2.37 -9.63
C ASN A 18 -12.53 1.28 -9.45
N PRO A 19 -11.55 1.46 -8.56
CA PRO A 19 -10.48 0.50 -8.41
C PRO A 19 -11.03 -0.85 -7.92
N ARG A 20 -10.55 -1.93 -8.55
CA ARG A 20 -10.97 -3.32 -8.32
C ARG A 20 -9.93 -4.14 -7.57
N TRP A 21 -8.66 -3.76 -7.63
CA TRP A 21 -7.54 -4.54 -7.12
C TRP A 21 -6.64 -3.71 -6.18
N PHE A 22 -6.20 -4.36 -5.11
CA PHE A 22 -5.23 -3.89 -4.14
C PHE A 22 -4.01 -4.81 -4.23
N ARG A 23 -2.90 -4.27 -4.74
CA ARG A 23 -1.67 -5.02 -4.96
C ARG A 23 -0.62 -4.62 -3.94
N VAL A 24 0.00 -5.63 -3.34
CA VAL A 24 1.10 -5.46 -2.39
C VAL A 24 2.32 -6.17 -2.95
N ARG A 25 3.44 -5.45 -3.00
CA ARG A 25 4.73 -5.99 -3.38
C ARG A 25 5.73 -5.72 -2.26
N VAL A 26 6.47 -6.74 -1.84
CA VAL A 26 7.59 -6.62 -0.91
C VAL A 26 8.85 -7.08 -1.64
N THR A 27 9.81 -6.18 -1.76
CA THR A 27 11.09 -6.42 -2.42
C THR A 27 12.19 -6.39 -1.37
N ASP A 28 12.98 -7.44 -1.31
CA ASP A 28 14.20 -7.46 -0.50
C ASP A 28 15.26 -6.56 -1.15
N LEU A 29 15.71 -5.52 -0.47
CA LEU A 29 16.64 -4.53 -1.02
C LEU A 29 18.06 -5.07 -1.13
N ALA A 30 18.44 -6.06 -0.32
CA ALA A 30 19.77 -6.65 -0.35
C ALA A 30 19.98 -7.53 -1.60
N SER A 31 18.95 -8.28 -1.99
CA SER A 31 18.99 -9.21 -3.13
C SER A 31 18.25 -8.71 -4.38
N GLY A 32 17.42 -7.67 -4.24
CA GLY A 32 16.52 -7.17 -5.28
C GLY A 32 15.37 -8.13 -5.62
N ARG A 33 15.17 -9.20 -4.85
CA ARG A 33 14.16 -10.22 -5.12
C ARG A 33 12.81 -9.85 -4.53
N ASN A 34 11.75 -10.17 -5.25
CA ASN A 34 10.40 -10.03 -4.76
C ASN A 34 10.10 -11.15 -3.74
N LYS A 35 9.98 -10.79 -2.47
CA LYS A 35 9.64 -11.70 -1.37
C LYS A 35 8.14 -12.01 -1.34
N VAL A 36 7.31 -11.00 -1.59
CA VAL A 36 5.84 -11.11 -1.50
C VAL A 36 5.19 -10.34 -2.64
N ASN A 37 4.32 -11.02 -3.38
CA ASN A 37 3.51 -10.40 -4.43
C ASN A 37 2.07 -10.88 -4.32
N VAL A 38 1.18 -10.00 -3.84
CA VAL A 38 -0.21 -10.35 -3.55
C VAL A 38 -1.15 -9.39 -4.28
N ASN A 39 -2.22 -9.95 -4.85
CA ASN A 39 -3.30 -9.19 -5.48
C ASN A 39 -4.64 -9.53 -4.81
N ILE A 40 -5.26 -8.54 -4.18
CA ILE A 40 -6.48 -8.70 -3.37
C ILE A 40 -7.60 -7.87 -4.02
N PRO A 41 -8.80 -8.43 -4.26
CA PRO A 41 -9.95 -7.62 -4.64
C PRO A 41 -10.24 -6.56 -3.57
N ILE A 42 -10.52 -5.32 -3.95
CA ILE A 42 -10.76 -4.23 -2.99
C ILE A 42 -11.87 -4.56 -1.97
N GLY A 43 -12.92 -5.25 -2.41
CA GLY A 43 -14.00 -5.71 -1.53
C GLY A 43 -13.54 -6.65 -0.40
N LEU A 44 -12.38 -7.29 -0.54
CA LEU A 44 -11.82 -8.22 0.45
C LEU A 44 -10.74 -7.59 1.35
N VAL A 45 -10.27 -6.38 1.05
CA VAL A 45 -9.22 -5.71 1.84
C VAL A 45 -9.66 -5.53 3.29
N HIS A 46 -10.92 -5.15 3.52
CA HIS A 46 -11.47 -4.97 4.87
C HIS A 46 -11.48 -6.28 5.69
N VAL A 47 -11.71 -7.41 5.04
CA VAL A 47 -11.64 -8.74 5.67
C VAL A 47 -10.18 -9.09 5.98
N GLY A 48 -9.27 -8.82 5.04
CA GLY A 48 -7.83 -9.01 5.23
C GLY A 48 -7.28 -8.24 6.43
N ILE A 49 -7.64 -6.97 6.57
CA ILE A 49 -7.25 -6.13 7.72
C ILE A 49 -7.81 -6.71 9.02
N LYS A 50 -9.10 -7.08 9.08
CA LYS A 50 -9.69 -7.69 10.28
C LYS A 50 -9.04 -9.01 10.68
N MET A 51 -8.64 -9.82 9.70
CA MET A 51 -7.90 -11.06 9.96
C MET A 51 -6.46 -10.77 10.43
N GLY A 52 -5.79 -9.79 9.81
CA GLY A 52 -4.43 -9.37 10.13
C GLY A 52 -4.28 -8.70 11.50
N ALA A 53 -5.27 -7.90 11.91
CA ALA A 53 -5.30 -7.24 13.22
C ALA A 53 -5.26 -8.22 14.40
N ARG A 54 -5.63 -9.49 14.18
CA ARG A 54 -5.49 -10.55 15.18
C ARG A 54 -4.04 -10.99 15.40
N PHE A 55 -3.18 -10.78 14.42
CA PHE A 55 -1.75 -11.14 14.46
C PHE A 55 -0.87 -9.96 14.86
N VAL A 56 -1.34 -8.72 14.68
CA VAL A 56 -0.62 -7.50 15.04
C VAL A 56 -1.57 -6.55 15.79
N PRO A 57 -1.76 -6.75 17.10
CA PRO A 57 -2.73 -5.99 17.90
C PRO A 57 -2.41 -4.48 17.95
N GLU A 58 -1.13 -4.14 17.82
CA GLU A 58 -0.59 -2.78 17.83
C GLU A 58 -1.06 -1.97 16.60
N LEU A 59 -1.25 -2.65 15.46
CA LEU A 59 -1.86 -2.04 14.27
C LEU A 59 -3.39 -2.00 14.36
N GLY A 60 -4.02 -2.61 15.38
CA GLY A 60 -5.47 -2.74 15.54
C GLY A 60 -6.24 -1.44 15.79
N GLN A 61 -5.57 -0.28 15.72
CA GLN A 61 -6.25 1.02 15.77
C GLN A 61 -6.96 1.26 14.45
N GLU A 62 -8.30 1.16 14.45
CA GLU A 62 -9.15 1.39 13.28
C GLU A 62 -8.80 2.68 12.53
N ALA A 63 -8.32 3.72 13.23
CA ALA A 63 -7.95 5.01 12.69
C ALA A 63 -6.84 4.98 11.61
N GLU A 64 -5.85 4.10 11.73
CA GLU A 64 -4.72 4.03 10.78
C GLU A 64 -5.14 3.46 9.43
N TYR A 65 -6.07 2.50 9.44
CA TYR A 65 -6.58 1.88 8.22
C TYR A 65 -7.65 2.70 7.50
N GLN A 66 -8.36 3.59 8.21
CA GLN A 66 -9.40 4.42 7.59
C GLN A 66 -8.84 5.30 6.48
N GLN A 67 -7.61 5.83 6.64
CA GLN A 67 -6.97 6.65 5.61
C GLN A 67 -6.68 5.86 4.34
N VAL A 68 -6.26 4.60 4.47
CA VAL A 68 -6.06 3.69 3.33
C VAL A 68 -7.38 3.39 2.63
N ILE A 69 -8.44 3.12 3.41
CA ILE A 69 -9.78 2.85 2.88
C ILE A 69 -10.35 4.09 2.18
N GLU A 70 -10.17 5.27 2.74
CA GLU A 70 -10.62 6.54 2.18
C GLU A 70 -9.84 6.88 0.90
N ALA A 71 -8.53 6.63 0.87
CA ALA A 71 -7.72 6.76 -0.34
C ALA A 71 -8.22 5.85 -1.46
N ILE A 72 -8.55 4.58 -1.16
CA ILE A 72 -9.14 3.64 -2.12
C ILE A 72 -10.52 4.15 -2.60
N ARG A 73 -11.39 4.58 -1.67
CA ARG A 73 -12.74 5.10 -1.98
C ARG A 73 -12.72 6.39 -2.79
N SER A 74 -11.70 7.21 -2.62
CA SER A 74 -11.54 8.46 -3.38
C SER A 74 -11.26 8.23 -4.87
N GLY A 75 -11.14 6.97 -5.31
CA GLY A 75 -10.88 6.62 -6.71
C GLY A 75 -9.44 6.89 -7.14
N LYS A 76 -8.52 7.08 -6.19
CA LYS A 76 -7.09 7.19 -6.46
C LYS A 76 -6.59 5.84 -6.97
N GLN A 77 -6.04 5.82 -8.19
CA GLN A 77 -5.39 4.66 -8.78
C GLN A 77 -3.87 4.86 -8.83
N GLY A 78 -3.12 3.80 -9.03
CA GLY A 78 -1.66 3.81 -9.05
C GLY A 78 -1.05 3.50 -7.69
N LYS A 79 0.23 3.86 -7.54
CA LYS A 79 1.00 3.60 -6.33
C LYS A 79 0.55 4.57 -5.23
N ILE A 80 0.15 4.04 -4.08
CA ILE A 80 -0.38 4.85 -2.97
C ILE A 80 0.58 4.91 -1.79
N ILE A 81 1.40 3.88 -1.60
CA ILE A 81 2.33 3.77 -0.48
C ILE A 81 3.63 3.18 -1.01
N GLU A 82 4.74 3.79 -0.58
CA GLU A 82 6.09 3.28 -0.70
C GLU A 82 6.77 3.45 0.64
N VAL A 83 7.16 2.34 1.26
CA VAL A 83 7.89 2.34 2.52
C VAL A 83 9.10 1.45 2.36
N GLU A 84 10.24 1.91 2.87
CA GLU A 84 11.42 1.09 3.04
C GLU A 84 11.65 0.89 4.54
N ASP A 85 11.68 -0.36 4.99
CA ASP A 85 11.91 -0.72 6.39
C ASP A 85 12.76 -1.98 6.50
N GLU A 86 13.71 -2.02 7.43
CA GLU A 86 14.61 -3.15 7.70
C GLU A 86 15.25 -3.84 6.47
N GLY A 87 15.49 -3.10 5.37
CA GLY A 87 16.05 -3.67 4.14
C GLY A 87 15.00 -4.31 3.21
N GLU A 88 13.72 -4.06 3.46
CA GLU A 88 12.60 -4.43 2.60
C GLU A 88 11.93 -3.16 2.06
N ARG A 89 11.55 -3.19 0.78
CA ARG A 89 10.73 -2.16 0.15
C ARG A 89 9.32 -2.71 -0.03
N VAL A 90 8.37 -2.09 0.64
CA VAL A 90 6.94 -2.37 0.53
C VAL A 90 6.31 -1.34 -0.39
N GLU A 91 5.66 -1.81 -1.44
CA GLU A 91 4.93 -0.99 -2.40
C GLU A 91 3.47 -1.45 -2.44
N ILE A 92 2.55 -0.48 -2.38
CA ILE A 92 1.11 -0.75 -2.47
C ILE A 92 0.52 0.03 -3.65
N PHE A 93 -0.25 -0.69 -4.47
CA PHE A 93 -0.91 -0.14 -5.65
C PHE A 93 -2.42 -0.41 -5.60
N VAL A 94 -3.17 0.54 -6.13
CA VAL A 94 -4.62 0.47 -6.26
C VAL A 94 -4.96 0.58 -7.75
N GLU A 95 -5.71 -0.37 -8.30
CA GLU A 95 -6.09 -0.42 -9.73
C GLU A 95 -7.57 -0.66 -9.93
#